data_AF-V4S091-F1
#
_entry.id   AF-V4S091-F1
#
_cell.length_a   1.000
_cell.length_b   1.000
_cell.length_c   1.000
_cell.angle_alpha   90.00
_cell.angle_beta   90.00
_cell.angle_gamma   90.00
#
_symmetry.space_group_name_H-M   'P 1'
#
loop_
_entity.id
_entity.type
_entity.pdbx_description
1 polymer ?
#
loop_
_entity_poly.entity_id
_entity_poly.type
_entity_poly.pdbx_seq_one_letter_code
_entity_poly.pdbx_strand_id
1 'polypeptide(L)'
;MGISRRKPLSLRDTLKKPSSPKNEDAGLDESDWRTQLGRGARQRVVNRILVTLKRHVPFSGEERLRELMKIAARFEAKNYAIAMSESDYRQRISLKMHQLDSRSQNEMP
;
A
#
# COMPACT_ATOMS: atom_id res chain seq x y z
N MET A 1 -65.52 -33.28 1.07
CA MET A 1 -64.31 -34.10 1.30
C MET A 1 -63.21 -33.57 0.40
N GLY A 2 -62.17 -32.92 0.94
CA GLY A 2 -61.09 -32.36 0.14
C GLY A 2 -59.77 -32.50 0.90
N ILE A 3 -58.98 -33.51 0.54
CA ILE A 3 -57.68 -33.77 1.18
C ILE A 3 -56.58 -33.23 0.26
N SER A 4 -56.01 -32.11 0.69
CA SER A 4 -54.87 -31.45 0.07
C SER A 4 -53.59 -32.25 0.36
N ARG A 5 -52.84 -32.59 -0.69
CA ARG A 5 -51.55 -33.29 -0.58
C ARG A 5 -50.49 -32.34 -0.02
N ARG A 6 -49.91 -32.67 1.13
CA ARG A 6 -48.62 -32.09 1.58
C ARG A 6 -47.58 -33.20 1.70
N LYS A 7 -46.50 -33.08 0.92
CA LYS A 7 -45.24 -33.79 1.12
C LYS A 7 -44.59 -33.26 2.41
N PRO A 8 -44.01 -34.10 3.28
CA PRO A 8 -43.08 -33.62 4.29
C PRO A 8 -41.65 -34.12 4.04
N LEU A 9 -40.73 -33.48 4.78
CA LEU A 9 -39.31 -33.83 5.04
C LEU A 9 -38.27 -33.16 4.11
N SER A 10 -37.76 -32.02 4.56
CA SER A 10 -36.31 -31.90 4.69
C SER A 10 -35.95 -31.32 6.06
N LEU A 11 -35.12 -32.08 6.75
CA LEU A 11 -34.70 -31.87 8.13
C LEU A 11 -33.78 -30.65 8.14
N ARG A 12 -34.28 -29.55 8.70
CA ARG A 12 -33.51 -28.35 9.05
C ARG A 12 -32.15 -28.72 9.64
N ASP A 13 -31.14 -28.29 8.91
CA ASP A 13 -29.75 -28.32 9.29
C ASP A 13 -29.52 -27.78 10.70
N THR A 14 -28.61 -28.48 11.33
CA THR A 14 -28.20 -28.41 12.72
C THR A 14 -27.48 -27.10 13.04
N LEU A 15 -27.73 -26.63 14.27
CA LEU A 15 -26.85 -25.83 15.12
C LEU A 15 -26.17 -24.59 14.52
N LYS A 16 -26.87 -23.47 14.74
CA LYS A 16 -26.34 -22.19 15.26
C LYS A 16 -24.96 -22.34 15.94
N LYS A 17 -23.91 -21.76 15.36
CA LYS A 17 -22.65 -21.39 16.04
C LYS A 17 -22.52 -19.86 16.03
N PRO A 18 -22.15 -19.23 17.16
CA PRO A 18 -22.18 -17.78 17.31
C PRO A 18 -21.01 -17.09 16.60
N SER A 19 -21.37 -16.00 15.93
CA SER A 19 -20.61 -14.76 15.65
C SER A 19 -19.11 -14.78 15.96
N SER A 20 -18.30 -14.71 14.90
CA SER A 20 -16.92 -14.23 14.95
C SER A 20 -16.87 -12.80 15.52
N PRO A 21 -15.82 -12.43 16.27
CA PRO A 21 -15.67 -11.06 16.74
C PRO A 21 -15.35 -10.20 15.52
N LYS A 22 -16.35 -9.45 15.06
CA LYS A 22 -16.13 -8.33 14.18
C LYS A 22 -15.49 -7.27 15.08
N ASN A 23 -14.16 -7.21 15.06
CA ASN A 23 -13.43 -6.03 15.54
C ASN A 23 -13.77 -4.90 14.58
N GLU A 24 -14.95 -4.31 14.80
CA GLU A 24 -15.41 -3.06 14.20
C GLU A 24 -14.86 -1.91 15.05
N ASP A 25 -13.54 -1.73 14.98
CA ASP A 25 -12.89 -0.47 15.33
C ASP A 25 -11.78 -0.21 14.31
N ALA A 26 -12.20 -0.02 13.06
CA ALA A 26 -11.37 0.60 12.05
C ALA A 26 -12.15 1.82 11.56
N GLY A 27 -11.71 2.99 12.03
CA GLY A 27 -12.35 4.28 11.86
C GLY A 27 -12.99 4.47 10.49
N LEU A 28 -14.31 4.56 10.51
CA LEU A 28 -15.09 5.19 9.46
C LEU A 28 -14.72 6.68 9.48
N ASP A 29 -13.75 7.09 8.65
CA ASP A 29 -13.77 8.34 7.85
C ASP A 29 -12.36 8.68 7.33
N GLU A 30 -11.81 7.84 6.45
CA GLU A 30 -10.74 8.27 5.54
C GLU A 30 -11.14 7.78 4.16
N SER A 31 -11.86 8.63 3.41
CA SER A 31 -12.13 8.42 1.98
C SER A 31 -10.87 7.83 1.33
N ASP A 32 -10.95 6.59 0.82
CA ASP A 32 -9.78 5.74 0.48
C ASP A 32 -8.68 6.61 -0.11
N TRP A 33 -7.67 6.94 0.68
CA TRP A 33 -6.70 8.00 0.35
C TRP A 33 -5.98 7.70 -0.97
N ARG A 34 -5.99 6.42 -1.36
CA ARG A 34 -5.55 5.89 -2.66
C ARG A 34 -6.37 6.42 -3.85
N THR A 35 -7.67 6.64 -3.68
CA THR A 35 -8.54 7.26 -4.70
C THR A 35 -8.27 8.75 -4.86
N GLN A 36 -7.85 9.41 -3.78
CA GLN A 36 -7.49 10.83 -3.79
C GLN A 36 -6.07 11.05 -4.33
N LEU A 37 -5.16 10.09 -4.09
CA LEU A 37 -3.78 10.17 -4.54
C LEU A 37 -3.65 9.81 -6.04
N GLY A 38 -3.90 10.81 -6.90
CA GLY A 38 -3.81 10.65 -8.35
C GLY A 38 -2.44 10.15 -8.83
N ARG A 39 -2.42 9.48 -9.99
CA ARG A 39 -1.20 8.93 -10.62
C ARG A 39 -0.07 9.96 -10.74
N GLY A 40 -0.39 11.21 -11.05
CA GLY A 40 0.59 12.30 -11.13
C GLY A 40 1.27 12.62 -9.79
N ALA A 41 0.54 12.54 -8.67
CA ALA A 41 1.13 12.75 -7.34
C ALA A 41 2.13 11.64 -7.00
N ARG A 42 1.78 10.38 -7.28
CA ARG A 42 2.66 9.23 -7.09
C ARG A 42 3.91 9.30 -7.97
N GLN A 43 3.76 9.71 -9.22
CA GLN A 43 4.91 9.89 -10.12
C GLN A 43 5.86 10.98 -9.62
N ARG A 44 5.34 12.08 -9.04
CA ARG A 44 6.19 13.11 -8.42
C ARG A 44 6.99 12.56 -7.25
N VAL A 45 6.43 11.64 -6.46
CA VAL A 45 7.16 10.95 -5.39
C VAL A 45 8.28 10.09 -5.96
N VAL A 46 8.00 9.26 -6.96
CA VAL A 46 9.03 8.46 -7.66
C VAL A 46 10.15 9.34 -8.20
N ASN A 47 9.81 10.46 -8.85
CA ASN A 47 10.79 11.39 -9.40
C ASN A 47 11.65 12.02 -8.31
N ARG A 48 11.08 12.38 -7.15
CA ARG A 48 11.85 12.88 -6.00
C ARG A 48 12.86 11.84 -5.51
N ILE A 49 12.41 10.59 -5.31
CA ILE A 49 13.29 9.48 -4.91
C ILE A 49 14.42 9.27 -5.93
N LEU A 50 14.11 9.29 -7.22
CA LEU A 50 15.09 9.16 -8.29
C LEU A 50 16.13 10.28 -8.28
N VAL A 51 15.72 11.53 -8.07
CA VAL A 51 16.64 12.68 -7.97
C VAL A 51 17.58 12.53 -6.78
N THR A 52 17.08 12.12 -5.62
CA THR A 52 17.91 11.83 -4.45
C THR A 52 18.89 10.70 -4.72
N LEU A 53 18.43 9.59 -5.30
CA LEU A 53 19.32 8.48 -5.69
C LEU A 53 20.43 8.94 -6.65
N LYS A 54 20.11 9.77 -7.65
CA LYS A 54 21.09 10.30 -8.61
C LYS A 54 22.18 11.17 -7.98
N ARG A 55 21.85 11.93 -6.94
CA ARG A 55 22.82 12.82 -6.27
C ARG A 55 23.93 12.05 -5.55
N HIS A 56 23.62 10.84 -5.12
CA HIS A 56 24.46 10.04 -4.24
C HIS A 56 25.19 8.91 -4.95
N VAL A 57 24.91 8.70 -6.24
CA VAL A 57 25.34 7.52 -6.97
C VAL A 57 26.10 8.00 -8.21
N PRO A 58 27.44 7.83 -8.29
CA PRO A 58 28.23 8.37 -9.39
C PRO A 58 27.75 7.82 -10.73
N PHE A 59 27.22 8.70 -11.58
CA PHE A 59 26.46 8.28 -12.75
C PHE A 59 27.34 7.55 -13.78
N SER A 60 26.91 6.36 -14.23
CA SER A 60 27.59 5.57 -15.27
C SER A 60 26.58 5.12 -16.33
N GLY A 61 26.12 6.08 -17.14
CA GLY A 61 25.29 5.83 -18.33
C GLY A 61 23.80 5.51 -18.08
N GLU A 62 23.08 5.29 -19.18
CA GLU A 62 21.62 5.08 -19.18
C GLU A 62 21.16 3.80 -18.49
N GLU A 63 21.99 2.75 -18.48
CA GLU A 63 21.65 1.49 -17.81
C GLU A 63 21.49 1.70 -16.30
N ARG A 64 22.43 2.44 -15.69
CA ARG A 64 22.35 2.78 -14.27
C ARG A 64 21.13 3.65 -13.96
N LEU A 65 20.74 4.53 -14.88
CA LEU A 65 19.52 5.33 -14.74
C LEU A 65 18.26 4.46 -14.68
N ARG A 66 18.14 3.48 -15.57
CA ARG A 66 17.01 2.56 -15.61
C ARG A 66 16.89 1.78 -14.30
N GLU A 67 18.01 1.33 -13.76
CA GLU A 67 18.03 0.63 -12.47
C GLU A 67 17.61 1.53 -11.31
N LEU A 68 18.10 2.78 -11.23
CA LEU A 68 17.66 3.73 -10.19
C LEU A 68 16.15 4.03 -10.30
N MET A 69 15.60 4.08 -11.52
CA MET A 69 14.18 4.29 -11.74
C MET A 69 13.35 3.09 -11.27
N LYS A 70 13.79 1.85 -11.56
CA LYS A 70 13.16 0.63 -11.02
C LYS A 70 13.19 0.61 -9.49
N ILE A 71 14.30 0.99 -8.88
CA ILE A 71 14.44 1.07 -7.42
C ILE A 71 13.46 2.11 -6.85
N ALA A 72 13.42 3.32 -7.42
CA ALA A 72 12.52 4.38 -6.98
C ALA A 72 11.04 3.97 -7.08
N ALA A 73 10.65 3.34 -8.19
CA ALA A 73 9.28 2.87 -8.40
C ALA A 73 8.90 1.74 -7.45
N ARG A 74 9.76 0.73 -7.26
CA ARG A 74 9.53 -0.36 -6.30
C ARG A 74 9.43 0.16 -4.87
N PHE A 75 10.25 1.14 -4.53
CA PHE A 75 10.24 1.76 -3.23
C PHE A 75 8.90 2.47 -2.96
N GLU A 76 8.47 3.33 -3.87
CA GLU A 76 7.18 4.02 -3.76
C GLU A 76 6.03 3.01 -3.68
N ALA A 77 6.01 2.01 -4.56
CA ALA A 77 4.93 1.02 -4.63
C ALA A 77 4.80 0.21 -3.33
N LYS A 78 5.93 -0.17 -2.70
CA LYS A 78 5.93 -0.87 -1.41
C LYS A 78 5.28 -0.01 -0.32
N ASN A 79 5.61 1.28 -0.25
CA ASN A 79 5.04 2.17 0.77
C ASN A 79 3.57 2.48 0.51
N TYR A 80 3.18 2.63 -0.75
CA TYR A 80 1.79 2.78 -1.15
C TYR A 80 0.92 1.58 -0.72
N ALA A 81 1.47 0.36 -0.83
CA ALA A 81 0.76 -0.86 -0.46
C ALA A 81 0.57 -1.01 1.05
N ILE A 82 1.57 -0.64 1.85
CA ILE A 82 1.54 -0.84 3.32
C ILE A 82 0.98 0.36 4.10
N ALA A 83 0.87 1.54 3.48
CA ALA A 83 0.38 2.72 4.17
C ALA A 83 -1.12 2.60 4.46
N MET A 84 -1.51 3.03 5.66
CA MET A 84 -2.92 3.00 6.08
C MET A 84 -3.64 4.33 5.80
N SER A 85 -2.90 5.43 5.74
CA SER A 85 -3.41 6.79 5.48
C SER A 85 -2.49 7.56 4.53
N GLU A 86 -2.97 8.69 3.98
CA GLU A 86 -2.15 9.56 3.14
C GLU A 86 -0.95 10.13 3.92
N SER A 87 -1.18 10.46 5.19
CA SER A 87 -0.16 10.96 6.10
C SER A 87 0.89 9.90 6.42
N ASP A 88 0.49 8.65 6.66
CA ASP A 88 1.42 7.53 6.85
C ASP A 88 2.28 7.30 5.60
N TYR A 89 1.66 7.35 4.42
CA TYR A 89 2.38 7.28 3.14
C TYR A 89 3.42 8.41 3.03
N ARG A 90 3.04 9.68 3.26
CA ARG A 90 3.97 10.82 3.20
C ARG A 90 5.12 10.70 4.21
N GLN A 91 4.83 10.27 5.43
CA GLN A 91 5.83 10.11 6.49
C GLN A 91 6.83 9.00 6.14
N ARG A 92 6.36 7.85 5.64
CA ARG A 92 7.23 6.75 5.19
C ARG A 92 8.14 7.13 4.03
N ILE A 93 7.60 7.86 3.05
CA ILE A 93 8.39 8.39 1.94
C ILE A 93 9.47 9.33 2.48
N SER A 94 9.10 10.30 3.33
CA SER A 94 10.03 11.30 3.87
C SER A 94 11.15 10.65 4.70
N LEU A 95 10.80 9.69 5.55
CA LEU A 95 11.79 8.95 6.35
C LEU A 95 12.78 8.21 5.46
N LYS A 96 12.32 7.61 4.36
CA LYS A 96 13.23 6.92 3.44
C LYS A 96 14.09 7.86 2.63
N MET A 97 13.54 8.98 2.18
CA MET A 97 14.31 10.02 1.51
C MET A 97 15.49 10.45 2.39
N HIS A 98 15.23 10.68 3.67
CA HIS A 98 16.27 10.99 4.65
C HIS A 98 17.30 9.87 4.82
N GLN A 99 16.88 8.60 4.85
CA GLN A 99 17.80 7.45 4.91
C GLN A 99 18.67 7.30 3.65
N LEU A 100 18.13 7.64 2.47
CA LEU A 100 18.88 7.63 1.22
C LEU A 100 19.88 8.79 1.18
N ASP A 101 19.51 9.94 1.75
CA ASP A 101 20.40 11.09 1.91
C ASP A 101 21.50 10.89 2.96
N SER A 102 21.27 10.09 4.01
CA SER A 102 22.29 9.83 5.04
C SER A 102 23.26 8.71 4.68
N ARG A 103 22.83 7.71 3.90
CA ARG A 103 23.71 6.61 3.47
C ARG A 103 24.85 7.04 2.56
N SER A 104 24.69 8.13 1.83
CA SER A 104 25.75 8.70 0.99
C SER A 104 26.78 9.50 1.77
N GLN A 105 26.44 9.97 2.96
CA GLN A 105 27.38 10.64 3.88
C GLN A 105 28.21 9.64 4.69
N ASN A 106 27.84 8.35 4.68
CA ASN A 106 28.58 7.29 5.38
C ASN A 106 29.63 6.59 4.47
N GLU A 107 29.85 7.11 3.26
CA GLU A 107 31.08 6.89 2.49
C GLU A 107 31.97 8.13 2.65
N MET A 108 32.51 8.33 3.86
CA MET A 108 33.73 9.11 4.04
C MET A 108 34.85 8.19 4.56
N PRO A 109 36.09 8.36 4.06
CA PRO A 109 37.23 7.45 4.23
C PRO A 109 37.77 7.35 5.66
#